data_AF-A0A4Y2CH92-F1
#
_entry.id   AF-A0A4Y2CH92-F1
#
_cell.length_a   1.000
_cell.length_b   1.000
_cell.length_c   1.000
_cell.angle_alpha   90.00
_cell.angle_beta   90.00
_cell.angle_gamma   90.00
#
_symmetry.space_group_name_H-M   'P 1'
#
loop_
_entity.id
_entity.type
_entity.pdbx_description
1 polymer ?
#
loop_
_entity_poly.entity_id
_entity_poly.type
_entity_poly.pdbx_seq_one_letter_code
_entity_poly.pdbx_strand_id
1 'polypeptide(L)'
;MSKSAPATEFLGIRLVFTPTELKLDQEEYIDKMLKRFNMSDCKPCSTPLESKCTPADFANSELFEGPFRELISSLLYLAVTTRYFIYSELPQPASGEIYSCCLD
;
A
#
# COMPACT_ATOMS: atom_id res chain seq x y z
N MET A 1 6.72 -9.40 36.27
CA MET A 1 6.25 -9.69 34.90
C MET A 1 7.22 -9.04 33.93
N SER A 2 7.89 -9.82 33.10
CA SER A 2 8.87 -9.35 32.12
C SER A 2 8.16 -8.56 31.02
N LYS A 3 8.41 -7.26 30.91
CA LYS A 3 7.96 -6.44 29.78
C LYS A 3 8.62 -6.98 28.51
N SER A 4 7.84 -7.47 27.55
CA SER A 4 8.35 -7.79 26.21
C SER A 4 8.64 -6.49 25.47
N ALA A 5 9.71 -6.47 24.67
CA ALA A 5 9.96 -5.37 23.75
C ALA A 5 8.82 -5.25 22.72
N PRO A 6 8.51 -4.03 22.23
CA PRO A 6 7.55 -3.84 21.16
C PRO A 6 8.01 -4.53 19.87
N ALA A 7 7.09 -5.12 19.12
CA ALA A 7 7.39 -5.77 17.85
C ALA A 7 7.85 -4.72 16.82
N THR A 8 8.93 -4.99 16.08
CA THR A 8 9.49 -4.07 15.08
C THR A 8 9.02 -4.36 13.66
N GLU A 9 8.41 -5.52 13.44
CA GLU A 9 7.89 -5.95 12.14
C GLU A 9 6.60 -6.75 12.35
N PHE A 10 5.62 -6.55 11.46
CA PHE A 10 4.42 -7.36 11.40
C PHE A 10 4.08 -7.66 9.94
N LEU A 11 3.95 -8.95 9.61
CA LEU A 11 3.64 -9.43 8.26
C LEU A 11 4.58 -8.88 7.16
N GLY A 12 5.84 -8.60 7.49
CA GLY A 12 6.81 -8.04 6.55
C GLY A 12 6.72 -6.52 6.35
N ILE A 13 5.92 -5.81 7.16
CA ILE A 13 5.88 -4.34 7.23
C ILE A 13 6.60 -3.89 8.49
N ARG A 14 7.50 -2.91 8.35
CA ARG A 14 8.26 -2.37 9.47
C ARG A 14 7.39 -1.44 10.30
N LEU A 15 7.41 -1.62 11.62
CA LEU A 15 6.66 -0.81 12.57
C LEU A 15 7.61 0.19 13.21
N VAL A 16 7.37 1.48 13.01
CA VAL A 16 8.17 2.56 13.57
C VAL A 16 7.33 3.29 14.62
N PHE A 17 7.66 3.04 15.89
CA PHE A 17 6.99 3.69 17.02
C PHE A 17 7.72 4.98 17.38
N THR A 18 6.97 6.07 17.45
CA THR A 18 7.40 7.29 18.10
C THR A 18 6.56 7.50 19.38
N PRO A 19 6.89 8.45 20.26
CA PRO A 19 6.09 8.72 21.45
C PRO A 19 4.64 9.13 21.16
N THR A 20 4.33 9.59 19.94
CA THR A 20 3.03 10.20 19.59
C THR A 20 2.29 9.45 18.48
N GLU A 21 2.97 8.61 17.71
CA GLU A 21 2.41 7.95 16.52
C GLU A 21 3.07 6.59 16.30
N LEU A 22 2.33 5.69 15.67
CA LEU A 22 2.86 4.50 15.03
C LEU A 22 2.94 4.79 13.52
N LYS A 23 4.05 4.43 12.89
CA LYS A 23 4.23 4.54 11.44
C LYS A 23 4.41 3.14 10.86
N LEU A 24 3.68 2.87 9.79
CA LEU A 24 3.90 1.70 8.94
C LEU A 24 4.88 2.07 7.84
N ASP A 25 6.03 1.42 7.85
CA ASP A 25 7.07 1.62 6.87
C ASP A 25 7.08 0.44 5.90
N GLN A 26 6.61 0.71 4.69
CA GLN A 26 6.37 -0.26 3.62
C GLN A 26 7.46 -0.25 2.54
N GLU A 27 8.45 0.65 2.62
CA GLU A 27 9.44 0.88 1.57
C GLU A 27 10.17 -0.42 1.19
N GLU A 28 10.64 -1.15 2.20
CA GLU A 28 11.35 -2.41 1.97
C GLU A 28 10.47 -3.51 1.35
N TYR A 29 9.17 -3.56 1.71
CA TYR A 29 8.24 -4.49 1.11
C TYR A 29 8.02 -4.16 -0.37
N ILE A 30 7.80 -2.87 -0.68
CA ILE A 30 7.60 -2.37 -2.04
C ILE A 30 8.81 -2.73 -2.90
N ASP A 31 10.03 -2.44 -2.42
CA ASP A 31 11.26 -2.76 -3.13
C ASP A 31 11.43 -4.25 -3.42
N LYS A 32 11.14 -5.10 -2.41
CA LYS A 32 11.19 -6.56 -2.58
C LYS A 32 10.15 -7.04 -3.60
N MET A 33 8.94 -6.49 -3.56
CA MET A 33 7.87 -6.81 -4.50
C MET A 33 8.25 -6.39 -5.93
N LEU A 34 8.72 -5.16 -6.14
CA LEU A 34 9.12 -4.66 -7.45
C LEU A 34 10.26 -5.50 -8.04
N LYS A 35 11.27 -5.84 -7.25
CA LYS A 35 12.36 -6.75 -7.68
C LYS A 35 11.83 -8.12 -8.07
N ARG A 36 10.91 -8.69 -7.27
CA ARG A 36 10.33 -10.02 -7.49
C ARG A 36 9.60 -10.13 -8.83
N PHE A 37 8.91 -9.08 -9.25
CA PHE A 37 8.15 -9.06 -10.52
C PHE A 37 8.91 -8.38 -11.67
N ASN A 38 10.22 -8.14 -11.53
CA ASN A 38 11.04 -7.46 -12.54
C ASN A 38 10.53 -6.05 -12.92
N MET A 39 10.05 -5.32 -11.93
CA MET A 39 9.47 -3.97 -12.03
C MET A 39 10.30 -2.92 -11.28
N SER A 40 11.62 -3.14 -11.15
CA SER A 40 12.50 -2.27 -10.34
C SER A 40 12.62 -0.84 -10.90
N ASP A 41 12.39 -0.67 -12.21
CA ASP A 41 12.42 0.62 -12.89
C ASP A 41 11.06 1.35 -12.90
N CYS A 42 10.07 0.82 -12.18
CA CYS A 42 8.76 1.48 -12.05
C CYS A 42 8.88 2.85 -11.39
N LYS A 43 8.29 3.86 -12.04
CA LYS A 43 8.26 5.22 -11.52
C LYS A 43 7.15 5.35 -10.47
N PRO A 44 7.38 6.13 -9.40
CA PRO A 44 6.34 6.43 -8.44
C PRO A 44 5.20 7.19 -9.14
N CYS A 45 3.96 6.82 -8.82
CA CYS A 45 2.76 7.48 -9.31
C CYS A 45 1.93 7.96 -8.11
N SER A 46 1.52 9.23 -8.11
CA SER A 46 0.71 9.80 -7.03
C SER A 46 -0.72 9.26 -7.03
N THR A 47 -1.23 8.81 -8.18
CA THR A 47 -2.58 8.26 -8.32
C THR A 47 -2.50 6.81 -8.81
N PRO A 48 -2.93 5.81 -8.03
CA PRO A 48 -2.84 4.39 -8.39
C PRO A 48 -3.66 4.01 -9.63
N LEU A 49 -4.62 4.85 -10.02
CA LEU A 49 -5.50 4.64 -11.16
C LEU A 49 -5.60 5.95 -11.93
N GLU A 50 -5.10 5.99 -13.17
CA GLU A 50 -5.40 7.11 -14.05
C GLU A 50 -6.88 7.10 -14.43
N SER A 51 -7.51 8.28 -14.43
CA SER A 51 -8.98 8.38 -14.52
C SER A 51 -9.56 7.99 -15.88
N LYS A 52 -8.72 7.78 -16.93
CA LYS A 52 -9.18 7.54 -18.31
C LYS A 52 -8.14 6.77 -19.16
N CYS A 53 -7.83 5.52 -18.81
CA CYS A 53 -7.07 4.67 -19.73
C CYS A 53 -7.99 4.08 -20.80
N THR A 54 -7.61 4.24 -22.06
CA THR A 54 -8.22 3.62 -23.24
C THR A 54 -7.34 2.46 -23.73
N PRO A 55 -7.88 1.50 -24.50
CA PRO A 55 -7.08 0.43 -25.10
C PRO A 55 -5.92 0.95 -25.97
N ALA A 56 -6.05 2.15 -26.53
CA ALA A 56 -5.00 2.78 -27.32
C ALA A 56 -3.76 3.13 -26.48
N ASP A 57 -3.93 3.42 -25.19
CA ASP A 57 -2.82 3.76 -24.28
C ASP A 57 -1.93 2.54 -23.98
N PHE A 58 -2.46 1.34 -24.17
CA PHE A 58 -1.75 0.07 -24.00
C PHE A 58 -1.28 -0.55 -25.33
N ALA A 59 -1.56 0.10 -26.47
CA ALA A 59 -1.24 -0.48 -27.78
C ALA A 59 0.25 -0.77 -27.99
N ASN A 60 1.11 0.01 -27.32
CA ASN A 60 2.57 -0.16 -27.34
C ASN A 60 3.14 -0.58 -25.97
N SER A 61 2.30 -0.93 -25.00
CA SER A 61 2.79 -1.35 -23.69
C SER A 61 3.34 -2.77 -23.76
N GLU A 62 4.46 -2.99 -23.08
CA GLU A 62 4.99 -4.34 -22.88
C GLU A 62 3.98 -5.18 -22.11
N LEU A 63 3.69 -6.38 -22.63
CA LEU A 63 2.86 -7.34 -21.91
C LEU A 63 3.64 -7.85 -20.69
N PHE A 64 2.96 -7.90 -19.55
CA PHE A 64 3.54 -8.47 -18.35
C PHE A 64 3.59 -9.99 -18.46
N GLU A 65 4.79 -10.53 -18.67
CA GLU A 65 5.07 -11.96 -18.72
C GLU A 65 5.45 -12.48 -17.31
N GLY A 66 4.45 -12.62 -16.44
CA GLY A 66 4.66 -13.10 -15.07
C GLY A 66 3.37 -13.53 -14.35
N PRO A 67 3.45 -13.95 -13.08
CA PRO A 67 2.28 -14.40 -12.32
C PRO A 67 1.38 -13.22 -11.93
N PHE A 68 0.56 -12.78 -12.88
CA PHE A 68 -0.31 -11.59 -12.75
C PHE A 68 -1.18 -11.61 -11.50
N ARG A 69 -1.81 -12.76 -11.19
CA ARG A 69 -2.65 -12.90 -10.00
C ARG A 69 -1.88 -12.62 -8.72
N GLU A 70 -0.64 -13.07 -8.64
CA GLU A 70 0.19 -12.89 -7.46
C GLU A 70 0.60 -11.42 -7.30
N LEU A 71 1.00 -10.76 -8.40
CA LEU A 71 1.28 -9.33 -8.42
C LEU A 71 0.08 -8.51 -7.91
N ILE A 72 -1.12 -8.80 -8.43
CA ILE A 72 -2.35 -8.13 -8.00
C ILE A 72 -2.62 -8.37 -6.51
N SER A 73 -2.41 -9.60 -6.01
CA SER A 73 -2.57 -9.88 -4.59
C SER A 73 -1.57 -9.12 -3.71
N SER A 74 -0.29 -9.01 -4.13
CA SER A 74 0.72 -8.21 -3.41
C SER A 74 0.39 -6.71 -3.39
N LEU A 75 -0.07 -6.16 -4.51
CA LEU A 75 -0.52 -4.77 -4.60
C LEU A 75 -1.75 -4.51 -3.73
N LEU A 76 -2.71 -5.45 -3.72
CA LEU A 76 -3.88 -5.35 -2.86
C LEU A 76 -3.48 -5.38 -1.39
N TYR A 77 -2.56 -6.26 -1.01
CA TYR A 77 -2.04 -6.34 0.36
C TYR A 77 -1.42 -4.99 0.80
N LEU A 78 -0.60 -4.38 -0.05
CA LEU A 78 -0.05 -3.04 0.19
C LEU A 78 -1.14 -1.97 0.37
N ALA A 79 -2.11 -1.90 -0.55
CA ALA A 79 -3.17 -0.89 -0.48
C ALA A 79 -4.07 -1.05 0.76
N VAL A 80 -4.36 -2.30 1.12
CA VAL A 80 -5.25 -2.66 2.21
C VAL A 80 -4.59 -2.41 3.58
N THR A 81 -3.31 -2.75 3.73
CA THR A 81 -2.56 -2.50 4.97
C THR A 81 -2.46 -1.01 5.28
N THR A 82 -2.26 -0.16 4.28
CA THR A 82 -2.26 1.30 4.46
C THR A 82 -3.64 1.84 4.85
N ARG A 83 -4.71 1.36 4.21
CA ARG A 83 -6.08 1.82 4.52
C ARG A 83 -6.55 1.41 5.91
N TYR A 84 -6.41 0.14 6.29
CA TYR A 84 -6.84 -0.30 7.62
C TYR A 84 -6.09 0.40 8.74
N PHE A 85 -4.83 0.74 8.52
CA PHE A 85 -4.05 1.51 9.48
C PHE A 85 -4.61 2.92 9.70
N ILE A 86 -4.86 3.67 8.61
CA ILE A 86 -5.46 5.01 8.68
C ILE A 86 -6.82 4.95 9.42
N TYR A 87 -7.67 3.97 9.12
CA TYR A 87 -8.96 3.84 9.83
C TYR A 87 -8.84 3.48 11.31
N SER A 88 -7.76 2.82 11.72
CA SER A 88 -7.52 2.47 13.12
C SER A 88 -6.99 3.62 13.97
N GLU A 89 -6.39 4.65 13.35
CA GLU A 89 -5.90 5.85 14.02
C GLU A 89 -6.90 7.03 13.99
N LEU A 90 -7.95 6.95 13.17
CA LEU A 90 -9.02 7.96 13.17
C LEU A 90 -9.96 7.76 14.37
N PRO A 91 -10.34 8.83 15.10
CA PRO A 91 -11.47 8.78 16.01
C PRO A 91 -12.69 8.33 15.22
N GLN A 92 -13.39 7.30 15.69
CA GLN A 92 -14.64 6.85 15.07
C GLN A 92 -15.58 8.06 14.90
N PRO A 93 -16.00 8.43 13.68
CA PRO A 93 -16.92 9.54 13.52
C PRO A 93 -18.24 9.16 14.18
N ALA A 94 -18.74 10.06 15.04
CA ALA A 94 -20.11 9.99 15.51
C ALA A 94 -21.03 9.99 14.28
N SER A 95 -21.97 9.04 14.26
CA SER A 95 -22.96 8.78 13.21
C SER A 95 -23.33 9.99 12.34
N GLY A 96 -23.01 9.95 11.04
CA GLY A 96 -23.68 10.82 10.07
C GLY A 96 -22.87 11.28 8.85
N GLU A 97 -21.54 11.29 8.89
CA GLU A 97 -20.74 11.84 7.79
C GLU A 97 -19.97 10.75 7.05
N ILE A 98 -20.62 10.20 6.03
CA ILE A 98 -20.07 9.19 5.13
C ILE A 98 -19.17 9.90 4.09
N TYR A 99 -17.87 9.72 4.26
CA TYR A 99 -16.82 9.65 3.22
C TYR A 99 -16.92 10.65 2.05
N SER A 100 -16.52 11.91 2.31
CA SER A 100 -16.29 12.91 1.24
C SER A 100 -14.84 13.41 1.18
N CYS A 101 -13.85 12.58 1.55
CA CYS A 101 -12.44 13.01 1.57
C CYS A 101 -11.48 12.15 0.73
N CYS A 102 -11.99 11.36 -0.23
CA CYS A 102 -11.12 10.62 -1.16
C CYS A 102 -11.25 11.07 -2.63
N LEU A 103 -11.82 12.25 -2.89
CA LEU A 103 -11.93 12.83 -4.22
C LEU A 103 -11.64 14.33 -4.14
N ASP A 104 -10.38 14.66 -3.85
CA ASP A 104 -9.73 15.91 -4.25
C ASP A 104 -8.26 15.61 -4.57
#